data_AF-A0A5C3P6R7-F1
#
_entry.id   AF-A0A5C3P6R7-F1
#
_cell.length_a   1.000
_cell.length_b   1.000
_cell.length_c   1.000
_cell.angle_alpha   90.00
_cell.angle_beta   90.00
_cell.angle_gamma   90.00
#
_symmetry.space_group_name_H-M   'P 1'
#
loop_
_entity.id
_entity.type
_entity.pdbx_description
1 polymer ?
#
loop_
_entity_poly.entity_id
_entity_poly.type
_entity_poly.pdbx_seq_one_letter_code
_entity_poly.pdbx_strand_id
1 'polypeptide(L)' 'MSSQTGSSHQSNAPDSDDDVYDMPRTPRRTPMACQFCRGRKLKCDGRQTCANCQRRGIPCTYAPVQKQ' A
#
# COMPACT_ATOMS: atom_id res chain seq x y z
N MET A 1 -44.24 -2.41 32.32
CA MET A 1 -44.17 -1.20 33.19
C MET A 1 -42.97 -1.38 34.11
N SER A 2 -42.12 -0.34 34.18
CA SER A 2 -41.09 -0.11 35.20
C SER A 2 -39.73 -0.82 35.05
N SER A 3 -38.89 -0.17 34.23
CA SER A 3 -37.50 0.24 34.50
C SER A 3 -36.81 -0.25 35.77
N GLN A 4 -35.56 -0.73 35.64
CA GLN A 4 -34.46 -0.39 36.54
C GLN A 4 -33.10 -0.70 35.90
N THR A 5 -32.32 0.37 35.76
CA THR A 5 -30.96 0.47 35.26
C THR A 5 -29.96 0.12 36.36
N GLY A 6 -29.02 -0.78 36.08
CA GLY A 6 -27.90 -1.10 36.97
C GLY A 6 -26.58 -1.03 36.20
N SER A 7 -25.84 0.04 36.43
CA SER A 7 -24.53 0.34 35.86
C SER A 7 -23.49 -0.72 36.22
N SER A 8 -22.65 -1.11 35.28
CA SER A 8 -21.29 -1.60 35.56
C SER A 8 -20.40 -1.28 34.38
N HIS A 9 -19.70 -0.15 34.51
CA HIS A 9 -18.55 0.20 33.71
C HIS A 9 -17.46 -0.85 33.93
N GLN A 10 -16.94 -1.45 32.85
CA GLN A 10 -15.50 -1.76 32.79
C GLN A 10 -15.07 -1.85 31.32
N SER A 11 -14.95 -0.68 30.70
CA SER A 11 -14.11 -0.48 29.52
C SER A 11 -12.65 -0.67 29.95
N ASN A 12 -12.10 -1.87 29.73
CA ASN A 12 -10.66 -2.05 29.66
C ASN A 12 -10.25 -1.88 28.19
N ALA A 13 -10.04 -0.62 27.80
CA ALA A 13 -9.22 -0.30 26.66
C ALA A 13 -7.75 -0.46 27.09
N PRO A 14 -6.97 -1.38 26.52
CA PRO A 14 -5.52 -1.27 26.63
C PRO A 14 -5.09 -0.05 25.82
N ASP A 15 -4.88 1.04 26.56
CA ASP A 15 -3.97 2.11 26.24
C ASP A 15 -2.58 1.48 26.05
N SER A 16 -2.25 1.19 24.81
CA SER A 16 -0.88 0.91 24.41
C SER A 16 -0.56 1.91 23.32
N ASP A 17 -0.14 3.07 23.82
CA ASP A 17 0.79 4.02 23.21
C ASP A 17 2.05 3.26 22.76
N ASP A 18 1.92 2.39 21.76
CA ASP A 18 3.04 1.97 20.93
C ASP A 18 2.98 2.90 19.72
N ASP A 19 3.54 4.09 19.94
CA ASP A 19 3.86 5.08 18.93
C ASP A 19 4.83 4.40 17.95
N VAL A 20 4.25 3.58 17.06
CA VAL A 20 4.89 3.07 15.86
C VAL A 20 5.28 4.32 15.13
N TYR A 21 6.54 4.72 15.27
CA TYR A 21 7.20 5.73 14.47
C TYR A 21 6.68 5.54 13.05
N ASP A 22 5.71 6.38 12.68
CA ASP A 22 5.21 6.53 11.33
C ASP A 22 6.36 7.20 10.60
N MET A 23 7.44 6.42 10.37
CA MET A 23 8.30 6.66 9.24
C MET A 23 7.31 6.76 8.11
N PRO A 24 7.20 7.93 7.43
CA PRO A 24 6.39 7.99 6.25
C PRO A 24 6.96 6.88 5.39
N ARG A 25 6.17 5.81 5.21
CA ARG A 25 6.41 4.81 4.17
C ARG A 25 6.18 5.60 2.92
N THR A 26 7.11 6.49 2.60
CA THR A 26 7.18 7.23 1.36
C THR A 26 6.99 6.11 0.37
N PRO A 27 5.80 6.02 -0.26
CA PRO A 27 5.55 4.95 -1.20
C PRO A 27 6.69 5.15 -2.15
N ARG A 28 7.62 4.16 -2.26
CA ARG A 28 8.80 4.30 -3.10
C ARG A 28 8.22 4.57 -4.47
N ARG A 29 8.06 5.86 -4.80
CA ARG A 29 7.20 6.30 -5.89
C ARG A 29 7.90 5.69 -7.05
N THR A 30 7.26 4.72 -7.66
CA THR A 30 7.90 3.85 -8.63
C THR A 30 8.38 4.80 -9.72
N PRO A 31 9.70 5.07 -9.80
CA PRO A 31 10.19 6.27 -10.47
C PRO A 31 9.91 6.18 -11.97
N MET A 32 9.60 4.98 -12.45
CA MET A 32 9.29 4.69 -13.82
C MET A 32 8.30 3.53 -13.93
N ALA A 33 7.37 3.63 -14.88
CA ALA A 33 6.59 2.49 -15.33
C ALA A 33 7.49 1.45 -16.02
N CYS A 34 7.14 0.16 -15.93
CA CYS A 34 7.83 -0.89 -16.69
C CYS A 34 7.74 -0.60 -18.20
N GLN A 35 8.62 -1.19 -19.01
CA GLN A 35 8.68 -0.95 -20.45
C GLN A 35 7.33 -1.18 -21.14
N PHE A 36 6.63 -2.26 -20.78
CA PHE A 36 5.32 -2.56 -21.33
C PHE A 36 4.27 -1.49 -21.01
N CYS A 37 4.14 -1.12 -19.73
CA CYS A 37 3.19 -0.09 -19.30
C CYS A 37 3.58 1.28 -19.87
N ARG A 38 4.88 1.58 -19.99
CA ARG A 38 5.39 2.82 -20.58
C ARG A 38 5.04 2.91 -22.07
N GLY A 39 5.29 1.86 -22.86
CA GLY A 39 4.95 1.82 -24.28
C GLY A 39 3.45 1.88 -24.55
N ARG A 40 2.64 1.29 -23.66
CA ARG A 40 1.17 1.31 -23.75
C ARG A 40 0.51 2.48 -23.01
N LYS A 41 1.28 3.38 -22.40
CA LYS A 41 0.80 4.50 -21.58
C LYS A 41 -0.19 4.07 -20.48
N LEU A 42 0.03 2.88 -19.89
CA LEU A 42 -0.77 2.34 -18.79
C LEU A 42 -0.18 2.72 -17.44
N LYS A 43 -1.04 2.79 -16.42
CA LYS A 43 -0.60 2.92 -15.02
C LYS A 43 0.19 1.67 -14.62
N CYS A 44 1.36 1.88 -14.03
CA CYS A 44 2.23 0.82 -13.55
C CYS A 44 2.35 0.89 -12.03
N ASP A 45 2.20 -0.25 -11.36
CA ASP A 45 2.28 -0.37 -9.89
C ASP A 45 3.72 -0.48 -9.38
N GLY A 46 4.70 -0.64 -10.29
CA GLY A 46 6.13 -0.69 -10.01
C GLY A 46 6.63 -1.76 -9.03
N ARG A 47 5.84 -2.82 -8.81
CA ARG A 47 6.29 -4.06 -8.15
C ARG A 47 7.27 -4.82 -9.06
N GLN A 48 7.92 -5.87 -8.53
CA GLN A 48 8.80 -6.75 -9.33
C GLN A 48 8.12 -7.24 -10.62
N THR A 49 6.84 -7.60 -10.53
CA THR A 49 5.94 -7.76 -11.68
C THR A 49 4.70 -6.91 -11.43
N CYS A 50 4.45 -5.89 -12.27
CA CYS A 50 3.27 -5.05 -12.12
C CYS A 50 1.97 -5.86 -12.38
N ALA A 51 0.83 -5.39 -11.87
CA ALA A 51 -0.43 -6.13 -11.96
C ALA A 51 -0.86 -6.37 -13.42
N ASN A 52 -0.54 -5.43 -14.32
CA ASN A 52 -0.82 -5.55 -15.74
C ASN A 52 0.02 -6.65 -16.42
N CYS A 53 1.32 -6.70 -16.12
CA CYS A 53 2.20 -7.73 -16.68
C CYS A 53 1.86 -9.11 -16.09
N GLN A 54 1.57 -9.18 -14.78
CA GLN A 54 1.17 -10.41 -14.11
C GLN A 54 -0.11 -10.98 -14.72
N ARG A 55 -1.16 -10.17 -14.89
CA ARG A 55 -2.43 -10.62 -15.48
C ARG A 55 -2.28 -11.07 -16.93
N ARG A 56 -1.32 -10.52 -17.67
CA ARG A 56 -1.07 -10.89 -19.07
C ARG A 56 -0.02 -11.99 -19.24
N GLY A 57 0.66 -12.42 -18.18
CA GLY A 57 1.72 -13.43 -18.24
C GLY A 57 2.92 -13.00 -19.09
N ILE A 58 3.22 -11.70 -19.17
CA ILE A 58 4.32 -11.15 -19.99
C ILE A 58 5.49 -10.69 -19.12
N PRO A 59 6.71 -10.64 -19.68
CA PRO A 59 7.87 -10.11 -18.96
C PRO A 59 7.64 -8.66 -18.51
N CYS A 60 7.91 -8.41 -17.22
CA CYS A 60 7.86 -7.09 -16.62
C CYS A 60 9.29 -6.56 -16.45
N THR A 61 9.77 -5.81 -17.43
CA THR A 61 11.12 -5.25 -17.42
C THR A 61 11.09 -3.75 -17.14
N TYR A 62 11.98 -3.30 -16.26
CA TYR A 62 12.21 -1.88 -15.98
C TYR A 62 13.55 -1.51 -16.62
N ALA A 63 13.56 -0.52 -17.51
CA ALA A 63 14.81 -0.07 -18.11
C ALA A 63 15.59 0.76 -17.08
N PRO A 64 16.90 0.54 -16.92
CA PRO A 64 17.71 1.42 -16.09
C PRO A 64 17.70 2.83 -16.70
N VAL A 65 17.41 3.83 -15.88
CA VAL A 65 17.59 5.24 -16.24
C VAL A 65 19.09 5.49 -16.35
N GLN A 66 19.62 5.53 -17.57
CA GLN A 66 21.00 5.95 -17.80
C GLN A 66 21.09 7.43 -17.40
N LYS A 67 21.89 7.73 -16.37
CA LYS A 67 22.27 9.11 -16.06
C LYS A 67 23.17 9.58 -17.20
N GLN A 68 22.73 10.60 -17.93
CA GLN A 68 23.51 11.30 -18.93
C GLN A 68 24.18 12.52 -18.29
#